data_AF-A0A7Y7PQR5-F1
#
_entry.id   AF-A0A7Y7PQR5-F1
#
_cell.length_a   1.000
_cell.length_b   1.000
_cell.length_c   1.000
_cell.angle_alpha   90.00
_cell.angle_beta   90.00
_cell.angle_gamma   90.00
#
_symmetry.space_group_name_H-M   'P 1'
#
loop_
_entity.id
_entity.type
_entity.pdbx_description
1 polymer ?
#
loop_
_entity_poly.entity_id
_entity_poly.type
_entity_poly.pdbx_seq_one_letter_code
_entity_poly.pdbx_strand_id
1 'polypeptide(L)' 'MSSKKTAPAKPAPEQAKKRSFSTSITEQNYQRLANYQANKPGGAHTTDVVNQALQRFFDANRQYADMEPGKR' A
#
# COMPACT_ATOMS: atom_id res chain seq x y z
N MET A 1 39.68 27.98 -21.07
CA MET A 1 38.70 27.87 -19.96
C MET A 1 37.69 26.79 -20.34
N SER A 2 37.82 25.59 -19.77
CA SER A 2 36.96 24.44 -20.14
C SER A 2 35.81 24.32 -19.13
N SER A 3 34.62 24.76 -19.54
CA SER A 3 33.39 24.61 -18.77
C SER A 3 32.96 23.15 -18.77
N LYS A 4 33.17 22.48 -17.63
CA LYS A 4 32.70 21.12 -17.36
C LYS A 4 31.17 21.17 -17.22
N LYS A 5 30.47 20.78 -18.28
CA LYS A 5 29.00 20.66 -18.33
C LYS A 5 28.58 19.42 -17.53
N THR A 6 28.19 19.61 -16.27
CA THR A 6 27.59 18.54 -15.45
C THR A 6 26.18 18.25 -15.96
N ALA A 7 25.96 17.01 -16.39
CA ALA A 7 24.65 16.49 -16.76
C ALA A 7 23.69 16.48 -15.55
N PRO A 8 22.38 16.69 -15.75
CA PRO A 8 21.41 16.60 -14.68
C PRO A 8 21.36 15.17 -14.15
N ALA A 9 21.52 15.02 -12.84
CA ALA A 9 21.40 13.74 -12.16
C ALA A 9 20.02 13.12 -12.42
N LYS A 10 19.98 11.84 -12.78
CA LYS A 10 18.73 11.06 -12.82
C LYS A 10 18.03 11.20 -11.44
N PRO A 11 16.72 11.47 -11.40
CA PRO A 11 16.02 11.49 -10.12
C PRO A 11 16.15 10.11 -9.48
N ALA A 12 16.68 10.05 -8.27
CA ALA A 12 16.63 8.86 -7.44
C ALA A 12 15.16 8.42 -7.31
N PRO A 13 14.84 7.12 -7.26
CA PRO A 13 13.48 6.68 -7.02
C PRO A 13 13.03 7.29 -5.69
N GLU A 14 12.06 8.18 -5.75
CA GLU A 14 11.48 8.84 -4.60
C GLU A 14 10.99 7.72 -3.68
N GLN A 15 11.65 7.54 -2.53
CA GLN A 15 11.22 6.55 -1.55
C GLN A 15 9.77 6.87 -1.23
N ALA A 16 8.85 6.00 -1.69
CA ALA A 16 7.42 6.22 -1.55
C ALA A 16 7.12 6.44 -0.06
N LYS A 17 6.84 7.69 0.31
CA LYS A 17 6.53 8.05 1.70
C LYS A 17 5.34 7.20 2.13
N LYS A 18 5.51 6.37 3.14
CA LYS A 18 4.41 5.60 3.74
C LYS A 18 3.34 6.59 4.19
N ARG A 19 2.15 6.51 3.61
CA ARG A 19 1.00 7.36 3.99
C ARG A 19 0.20 6.64 5.05
N SER A 20 0.02 7.27 6.20
CA SER A 20 -0.94 6.81 7.20
C SER A 20 -2.36 7.18 6.76
N PHE A 21 -3.32 6.32 7.08
CA PHE A 21 -4.73 6.59 6.92
C PHE A 21 -5.48 6.03 8.12
N SER A 22 -6.66 6.58 8.39
CA SER A 22 -7.60 6.06 9.38
C SER A 22 -8.84 5.62 8.65
N THR A 23 -9.43 4.51 9.08
CA THR A 23 -10.68 3.99 8.54
C THR A 23 -11.47 3.31 9.66
N SER A 24 -12.79 3.32 9.54
CA SER A 24 -13.68 2.57 10.39
C SER A 24 -14.04 1.24 9.73
N ILE A 25 -14.16 0.20 10.53
CA ILE A 25 -14.66 -1.11 10.10
C ILE A 25 -15.86 -1.49 10.93
N THR A 26 -16.67 -2.41 10.42
CA THR A 26 -17.79 -2.98 11.17
C THR A 26 -17.27 -3.81 12.35
N GLU A 27 -18.08 -3.94 13.40
CA GLU A 27 -17.76 -4.75 14.58
C GLU A 27 -17.48 -6.21 14.20
N GLN A 28 -18.25 -6.77 13.27
CA GLN A 28 -18.03 -8.13 12.77
C GLN A 28 -16.65 -8.28 12.12
N ASN A 29 -16.20 -7.30 11.34
CA ASN A 29 -14.87 -7.34 10.71
C ASN A 29 -13.75 -7.18 11.75
N TYR A 30 -13.99 -6.39 12.80
CA TYR A 30 -13.08 -6.30 13.94
C TYR A 30 -12.92 -7.65 14.65
N GLN A 31 -14.01 -8.35 14.95
CA GLN A 31 -13.94 -9.68 15.58
C GLN A 31 -13.19 -10.70 14.72
N ARG A 32 -13.43 -10.71 13.40
CA ARG A 32 -12.70 -11.58 12.46
C ARG A 32 -11.21 -11.28 12.45
N LEU A 33 -10.84 -10.00 12.44
CA LEU A 33 -9.45 -9.56 12.49
C LEU A 33 -8.78 -10.00 13.81
N ALA A 34 -9.43 -9.76 14.96
CA ALA A 34 -8.90 -10.16 16.26
C ALA A 34 -8.68 -11.68 16.34
N ASN A 35 -9.64 -12.49 15.88
CA ASN A 35 -9.52 -13.94 15.81
C ASN A 35 -8.38 -14.38 14.88
N TYR A 36 -8.20 -13.72 13.74
CA TYR A 36 -7.10 -14.02 12.83
C TYR A 36 -5.74 -13.72 13.46
N GLN A 37 -5.61 -12.60 14.16
CA GLN A 37 -4.37 -12.21 14.84
C GLN A 37 -4.00 -13.19 15.96
N ALA A 38 -4.99 -13.64 16.74
CA ALA A 38 -4.79 -14.59 17.83
C ALA A 38 -4.34 -15.99 17.34
N ASN A 39 -4.76 -16.39 16.14
CA ASN A 39 -4.49 -17.72 15.59
C ASN A 39 -3.26 -17.78 14.66
N LYS A 40 -2.61 -16.65 14.36
CA LYS A 40 -1.44 -16.63 13.47
C LYS A 40 -0.16 -16.93 14.27
N PRO A 41 0.61 -17.97 13.91
CA PRO A 41 1.89 -18.24 14.57
C PRO A 41 2.85 -17.07 14.35
N GLY A 42 3.40 -16.53 15.45
CA GLY A 42 4.28 -15.35 15.44
C GLY A 42 3.57 -14.01 15.69
N GLY A 43 2.24 -13.99 15.81
CA GLY A 43 1.45 -12.76 16.00
C GLY A 43 1.35 -11.94 14.71
N ALA A 44 0.16 -11.46 14.38
CA ALA A 44 -0.04 -10.59 13.23
C ALA A 44 -0.36 -9.16 13.70
N HIS A 45 0.42 -8.16 13.27
CA HIS A 45 0.04 -6.78 13.50
C HIS A 45 -1.12 -6.39 12.58
N THR A 46 -2.08 -5.62 13.11
CA THR A 46 -3.28 -5.19 12.37
C THR A 46 -2.90 -4.53 11.05
N THR A 47 -1.89 -3.66 11.08
CA THR A 47 -1.40 -2.94 9.90
C THR A 47 -0.89 -3.89 8.82
N ASP A 48 -0.17 -4.95 9.18
CA ASP A 48 0.36 -5.91 8.19
C ASP A 48 -0.77 -6.72 7.54
N VAL A 49 -1.75 -7.14 8.35
CA VAL A 49 -2.93 -7.87 7.85
C VAL A 49 -3.74 -7.00 6.90
N VAL A 50 -3.97 -5.74 7.27
CA VAL A 50 -4.70 -4.78 6.43
C VAL A 50 -3.93 -4.47 5.15
N ASN A 51 -2.61 -4.26 5.22
CA ASN A 51 -1.79 -4.02 4.04
C ASN A 51 -1.79 -5.22 3.08
N GLN A 52 -1.68 -6.45 3.60
CA GLN A 52 -1.77 -7.67 2.79
C GLN A 52 -3.15 -7.81 2.13
N ALA A 53 -4.23 -7.50 2.86
CA ALA A 53 -5.58 -7.53 2.31
C ALA A 53 -5.77 -6.49 1.20
N LEU A 54 -5.29 -5.26 1.40
CA LEU A 54 -5.30 -4.20 0.40
C LEU A 54 -4.49 -4.57 -0.83
N GLN A 55 -3.28 -5.11 -0.65
CA GLN A 55 -2.44 -5.56 -1.76
C GLN A 55 -3.16 -6.63 -2.59
N ARG A 56 -3.71 -7.67 -1.95
CA ARG A 56 -4.48 -8.72 -2.65
C ARG A 56 -5.70 -8.15 -3.37
N PHE A 57 -6.38 -7.19 -2.74
CA PHE A 57 -7.51 -6.52 -3.36
C PHE A 57 -7.07 -5.77 -4.63
N PHE A 58 -6.00 -4.96 -4.56
CA PHE A 58 -5.49 -4.26 -5.74
C PHE A 58 -4.92 -5.19 -6.81
N ASP A 59 -4.24 -6.28 -6.41
CA ASP A 59 -3.72 -7.28 -7.35
C ASP A 59 -4.86 -8.00 -8.09
N ALA A 60 -5.92 -8.39 -7.38
CA ALA A 60 -7.11 -9.01 -7.98
C ALA A 60 -7.91 -8.02 -8.84
N ASN A 61 -7.90 -6.75 -8.46
CA ASN A 61 -8.55 -5.66 -9.17
C ASN A 61 -7.58 -4.89 -10.07
N ARG A 62 -6.43 -5.48 -10.43
CA ARG A 62 -5.39 -4.80 -11.21
C ARG A 62 -5.91 -4.34 -12.58
N GLN A 63 -6.88 -5.06 -13.14
CA GLN A 63 -7.63 -4.66 -14.33
C GLN A 63 -8.37 -3.32 -14.20
N TYR A 64 -8.67 -2.87 -12.97
CA TYR A 64 -9.27 -1.56 -12.66
C TYR A 64 -8.23 -0.52 -12.23
N ALA A 65 -6.98 -0.91 -11.94
CA ALA A 65 -5.93 0.01 -11.51
C ALA A 65 -5.40 0.86 -12.67
N ASP A 66 -5.44 0.35 -13.91
CA ASP A 66 -5.08 1.07 -15.13
C ASP A 66 -6.28 1.83 -15.75
N MET A 67 -7.48 1.74 -15.18
CA MET A 67 -8.63 2.52 -15.63
C MET A 67 -8.57 3.91 -14.99
N GLU A 68 -8.16 4.92 -15.77
CA GLU A 68 -8.21 6.33 -15.34
C GLU A 68 -9.61 6.68 -14.83
N PRO A 69 -9.73 7.29 -13.63
CA PRO A 69 -11.01 7.75 -13.11
C PRO A 69 -11.48 8.95 -13.94
N GLY A 70 -12.28 8.71 -14.97
CA GLY A 70 -12.82 9.77 -15.83
C GLY A 70 -13.13 9.39 -17.28
N LYS A 71 -12.82 8.15 -17.72
CA LYS A 71 -13.25 7.67 -19.05
C LYS A 71 -14.44 6.71 -18.90
N ARG A 72 -15.61 7.26 -18.59
CA ARG A 72 -16.91 6.62 -18.83
C ARG A 72 -17.79 7.58 -19.58
#